data_AF-A0A3D1LYD6-F1
#
_entry.id   AF-A0A3D1LYD6-F1
#
_cell.length_a   1.000
_cell.length_b   1.000
_cell.length_c   1.000
_cell.angle_alpha   90.00
_cell.angle_beta   90.00
_cell.angle_gamma   90.00
#
_symmetry.space_group_name_H-M   'P 1'
#
loop_
_entity.id
_entity.type
_entity.pdbx_description
1 polymer ?
#
loop_
_entity_poly.entity_id
_entity_poly.type
_entity_poly.pdbx_seq_one_letter_code
_entity_poly.pdbx_strand_id
1 'polypeptide(L)'
;MAKPKPEEVLEVFHHWIAQCKSSGKGRVPVLGDKRRRKIEKAIELYGLDACKDAIRGVTYSSWHMGHNPQGKKYDDIELILRDEKHIEMFLELADEHDSDFDTLEAYANGKEPF
;
A
#
# COMPACT_ATOMS: atom_id res chain seq x y z
N MET A 1 20.69 -9.93 -0.13
CA MET A 1 20.41 -8.49 -0.34
C MET A 1 20.90 -7.73 0.88
N ALA A 2 21.29 -6.46 0.72
CA ALA A 2 21.68 -5.63 1.85
C ALA A 2 20.46 -5.36 2.73
N LYS A 3 20.65 -5.34 4.06
CA LYS A 3 19.56 -5.01 4.99
C LYS A 3 19.09 -3.57 4.73
N PRO A 4 17.77 -3.30 4.69
CA PRO A 4 17.23 -1.95 4.56
C PRO A 4 17.71 -1.04 5.68
N LYS A 5 17.89 0.23 5.36
CA LYS A 5 18.30 1.22 6.34
C LYS A 5 17.11 1.58 7.25
N PRO A 6 17.35 1.96 8.51
CA PRO A 6 16.25 2.32 9.43
C PRO A 6 15.33 3.42 8.91
N GLU A 7 15.86 4.37 8.15
CA GLU A 7 15.10 5.46 7.51
C GLU A 7 14.09 4.94 6.46
N GLU A 8 14.45 3.92 5.68
CA GLU A 8 13.57 3.33 4.67
C GLU A 8 12.39 2.62 5.35
N VAL A 9 12.66 1.92 6.45
CA VAL A 9 11.62 1.26 7.25
C VAL A 9 10.66 2.29 7.85
N LEU A 10 11.20 3.41 8.37
CA LEU A 10 10.39 4.51 8.90
C LEU A 10 9.56 5.17 7.80
N GLU A 11 10.12 5.34 6.60
CA GLU A 11 9.41 5.92 5.47
C GLU A 11 8.19 5.09 5.08
N VAL A 12 8.34 3.77 4.90
CA VAL A 12 7.21 2.86 4.62
C VAL A 12 6.16 2.93 5.74
N PHE A 13 6.60 2.90 7.00
CA PHE A 13 5.70 2.96 8.14
C PHE A 13 4.89 4.26 8.20
N HIS A 14 5.55 5.41 7.98
CA HIS A 14 4.87 6.71 7.95
C HIS A 14 3.95 6.85 6.74
N HIS A 15 4.36 6.32 5.59
CA HIS A 15 3.51 6.28 4.40
C HIS A 15 2.20 5.51 4.67
N TRP A 16 2.29 4.34 5.30
CA TRP A 16 1.11 3.58 5.73
C TRP A 16 0.21 4.34 6.71
N ILE A 17 0.79 5.04 7.70
CA ILE A 17 -0.01 5.87 8.62
C ILE A 17 -0.76 6.96 7.84
N ALA A 18 -0.08 7.64 6.91
CA ALA A 18 -0.67 8.71 6.11
C ALA A 18 -1.81 8.21 5.22
N GLN A 19 -1.63 7.07 4.56
CA GLN A 19 -2.63 6.51 3.64
C GLN A 19 -3.81 5.85 4.38
N CYS A 20 -3.54 5.02 5.38
CA CYS A 20 -4.55 4.14 5.96
C CYS A 20 -5.10 4.63 7.30
N LYS A 21 -4.37 5.49 8.03
CA LYS A 21 -4.66 5.85 9.44
C LYS A 21 -4.94 7.33 9.65
N SER A 22 -5.19 8.09 8.59
CA SER A 22 -5.42 9.54 8.59
C SER A 22 -6.75 10.02 9.20
N SER A 23 -7.67 9.11 9.55
CA SER A 23 -9.03 9.48 10.00
C SER A 23 -9.10 10.22 11.35
N GLY A 24 -7.96 10.42 12.04
CA GLY A 24 -7.88 11.11 13.35
C GLY A 24 -8.58 10.38 14.50
N LYS A 25 -9.24 9.25 14.22
CA LYS A 25 -9.96 8.42 15.18
C LYS A 25 -9.06 7.29 15.66
N GLY A 26 -8.77 7.26 16.96
CA GLY A 26 -8.02 6.18 17.60
C GLY A 26 -6.56 6.54 17.90
N ARG A 27 -5.81 5.55 18.39
CA ARG A 27 -4.40 5.72 18.73
C ARG A 27 -3.54 5.60 17.48
N VAL A 28 -2.52 6.46 17.38
CA VAL A 28 -1.50 6.33 16.33
C VAL A 28 -0.77 4.99 16.52
N PRO A 29 -0.64 4.17 15.47
CA PRO A 29 0.09 2.91 15.56
C PRO A 29 1.55 3.12 15.95
N VAL A 30 2.10 2.15 16.67
CA VAL A 30 3.53 2.11 17.03
C VAL A 30 4.27 1.15 16.09
N LEU A 31 5.49 1.51 15.69
CA LEU A 31 6.40 0.63 14.96
C LEU A 31 7.08 -0.34 15.93
N GLY A 32 6.37 -1.42 16.26
CA GLY A 32 6.94 -2.55 17.02
C GLY A 32 7.74 -3.51 16.15
N ASP A 33 8.41 -4.48 16.79
CA ASP A 33 9.31 -5.43 16.12
C ASP A 33 8.65 -6.23 15.00
N LYS A 34 7.38 -6.61 15.18
CA LYS A 34 6.65 -7.40 14.18
C LYS A 34 6.44 -6.62 12.89
N ARG A 35 5.97 -5.37 12.98
CA ARG A 35 5.82 -4.45 11.85
C ARG A 35 7.18 -4.15 11.20
N ARG A 36 8.20 -3.86 12.00
CA ARG A 36 9.57 -3.62 11.52
C ARG A 36 10.06 -4.78 10.66
N ARG A 37 9.94 -6.03 11.14
CA ARG A 37 10.39 -7.22 10.40
C ARG A 37 9.64 -7.44 9.09
N LYS A 38 8.32 -7.16 9.08
CA LYS A 38 7.52 -7.26 7.85
C LYS A 38 7.95 -6.25 6.80
N ILE A 39 8.15 -4.99 7.22
CA ILE A 39 8.63 -3.93 6.35
C ILE A 39 10.05 -4.23 5.84
N GLU A 40 10.99 -4.58 6.72
CA GLU A 40 12.36 -4.95 6.34
C GLU A 40 12.35 -6.06 5.28
N LYS A 41 11.57 -7.12 5.51
CA LYS A 41 11.49 -8.25 4.58
C LYS A 41 10.87 -7.88 3.23
N ALA A 42 9.85 -7.03 3.23
CA ALA A 42 9.21 -6.57 1.99
C ALA A 42 10.16 -5.68 1.18
N ILE A 43 10.88 -4.76 1.82
CA ILE A 43 11.87 -3.90 1.13
C ILE A 43 13.00 -4.75 0.54
N GLU A 44 13.46 -5.79 1.24
CA GLU A 44 14.48 -6.70 0.71
C GLU A 44 14.04 -7.40 -0.58
N LEU A 45 12.76 -7.76 -0.70
CA LEU A 45 12.23 -8.52 -1.84
C LEU A 45 11.79 -7.63 -3.00
N TYR A 46 11.10 -6.52 -2.71
CA TYR A 46 10.41 -5.69 -3.70
C TYR A 46 10.96 -4.27 -3.80
N GLY A 47 11.78 -3.83 -2.84
CA GLY A 47 12.28 -2.45 -2.76
C GLY A 47 11.33 -1.50 -2.02
N LEU A 48 11.85 -0.30 -1.74
CA LEU A 48 11.15 0.74 -0.98
C LEU A 48 9.87 1.23 -1.68
N ASP A 49 9.98 1.58 -2.96
CA ASP A 49 8.87 2.18 -3.72
C ASP A 49 7.71 1.19 -3.89
N ALA A 50 8.00 -0.06 -4.27
CA ALA A 50 6.98 -1.11 -4.37
C ALA A 50 6.25 -1.35 -3.03
N CYS A 51 6.93 -1.24 -1.89
CA CYS A 51 6.25 -1.35 -0.59
C CYS A 51 5.25 -0.20 -0.38
N LYS A 52 5.57 1.01 -0.86
CA LYS A 52 4.68 2.18 -0.79
C LYS A 52 3.53 2.04 -1.78
N ASP A 53 3.78 1.52 -2.97
CA ASP A 53 2.73 1.23 -3.95
C ASP A 53 1.76 0.15 -3.46
N ALA A 54 2.23 -0.92 -2.83
CA ALA A 54 1.34 -1.90 -2.19
C ALA A 54 0.46 -1.28 -1.09
N ILE A 55 0.99 -0.33 -0.31
CA ILE A 55 0.22 0.42 0.69
C ILE A 55 -0.84 1.32 0.03
N ARG A 56 -0.51 1.95 -1.09
CA ARG A 56 -1.48 2.72 -1.88
C ARG A 56 -2.55 1.80 -2.46
N GLY A 57 -2.16 0.67 -3.04
CA GLY A 57 -3.03 -0.31 -3.67
C GLY A 57 -4.12 -0.87 -2.76
N VAL A 58 -3.83 -1.13 -1.46
CA VAL A 58 -4.87 -1.57 -0.52
C VAL A 58 -6.02 -0.56 -0.38
N THR A 59 -5.76 0.73 -0.61
CA THR A 59 -6.80 1.77 -0.55
C THR A 59 -7.78 1.72 -1.72
N TYR A 60 -7.40 1.10 -2.83
CA TYR A 60 -8.26 0.88 -4.00
C TYR A 60 -9.13 -0.36 -3.86
N SER A 61 -8.75 -1.32 -3.01
CA SER A 61 -9.58 -2.48 -2.74
C SER A 61 -10.80 -2.11 -1.89
N SER A 62 -12.00 -2.10 -2.49
CA SER A 62 -13.26 -1.86 -1.75
C SER A 62 -13.45 -2.83 -0.59
N TRP A 63 -13.13 -4.11 -0.76
CA TRP A 63 -13.25 -5.12 0.30
C TRP A 63 -12.39 -4.77 1.52
N HIS A 64 -11.09 -4.57 1.34
CA HIS A 64 -10.16 -4.19 2.42
C HIS A 64 -10.50 -2.83 3.04
N MET A 65 -11.15 -1.92 2.29
CA MET A 65 -11.55 -0.61 2.80
C MET A 65 -12.91 -0.57 3.51
N GLY A 66 -13.52 -1.74 3.75
CA GLY A 66 -14.71 -1.87 4.59
C GLY A 66 -16.01 -2.06 3.81
N HIS A 67 -15.96 -2.14 2.48
CA HIS A 67 -17.10 -2.58 1.66
C HIS A 67 -17.18 -4.11 1.66
N ASN A 68 -17.34 -4.66 2.87
CA ASN A 68 -17.49 -6.08 3.13
C ASN A 68 -18.64 -6.30 4.13
N PRO A 69 -19.19 -7.53 4.25
CA PRO A 69 -20.32 -7.81 5.14
C PRO A 69 -20.08 -7.41 6.61
N GLN A 70 -18.82 -7.37 7.04
CA GLN A 70 -18.42 -7.02 8.39
C GLN A 70 -18.24 -5.50 8.60
N GLY A 71 -18.29 -4.70 7.53
CA GLY A 71 -18.02 -3.26 7.58
C GLY A 71 -16.62 -2.91 8.10
N LYS A 72 -15.66 -3.84 8.03
CA LYS A 72 -14.37 -3.74 8.72
C LYS A 72 -13.23 -3.45 7.75
N LYS A 73 -12.37 -2.49 8.11
CA LYS A 73 -11.12 -2.26 7.38
C LYS A 73 -10.07 -3.33 7.68
N TYR A 74 -9.42 -3.81 6.63
CA TYR A 74 -8.32 -4.77 6.62
C TYR A 74 -7.11 -4.14 5.93
N ASP A 75 -6.57 -3.11 6.57
CA ASP A 75 -5.55 -2.21 6.04
C ASP A 75 -4.34 -2.14 7.00
N ASP A 76 -4.09 -3.20 7.79
CA ASP A 76 -2.90 -3.25 8.65
C ASP A 76 -1.65 -3.58 7.83
N ILE A 77 -0.54 -2.90 8.11
CA ILE A 77 0.72 -3.11 7.39
C ILE A 77 1.25 -4.55 7.48
N GLU A 78 0.91 -5.29 8.54
CA GLU A 78 1.27 -6.70 8.66
C GLU A 78 0.45 -7.62 7.74
N LEU A 79 -0.72 -7.15 7.27
CA LEU A 79 -1.50 -7.81 6.21
C LEU A 79 -0.98 -7.41 4.83
N ILE A 80 -0.79 -6.10 4.61
CA ILE A 80 -0.35 -5.56 3.32
C ILE A 80 1.00 -6.14 2.93
N LEU A 81 1.96 -6.15 3.86
CA LEU A 81 3.33 -6.64 3.66
C LEU A 81 3.51 -8.05 4.26
N ARG A 82 2.46 -8.87 4.24
CA ARG A 82 2.46 -10.18 4.92
C ARG A 82 3.40 -11.17 4.25
N ASP A 83 3.21 -11.35 2.96
CA ASP A 83 3.85 -12.31 2.08
C ASP A 83 3.71 -11.82 0.63
N GLU A 84 4.40 -12.50 -0.28
CA GLU A 84 4.50 -12.19 -1.69
C GLU A 84 3.12 -12.03 -2.34
N LYS A 85 2.19 -12.95 -2.01
CA LYS A 85 0.82 -12.93 -2.56
C LYS A 85 0.07 -11.64 -2.23
N HIS A 86 0.17 -11.14 -0.99
CA HIS A 86 -0.55 -9.92 -0.62
C HIS A 86 0.12 -8.69 -1.24
N ILE A 87 1.44 -8.65 -1.25
CA ILE A 87 2.20 -7.55 -1.83
C ILE A 87 1.85 -7.43 -3.33
N GLU A 88 1.94 -8.53 -4.08
CA GLU A 88 1.65 -8.58 -5.51
C GLU A 88 0.19 -8.20 -5.82
N MET A 89 -0.78 -8.74 -5.07
CA MET A 89 -2.19 -8.37 -5.22
C MET A 89 -2.43 -6.87 -5.05
N PHE A 90 -1.75 -6.22 -4.10
CA PHE A 90 -1.91 -4.78 -3.90
C PHE A 90 -1.12 -3.94 -4.91
N LEU A 91 0.00 -4.45 -5.42
CA LEU A 91 0.71 -3.82 -6.53
C LEU A 91 -0.16 -3.83 -7.80
N GLU A 92 -0.77 -4.97 -8.13
CA GLU A 92 -1.69 -5.08 -9.27
C GLU A 92 -2.83 -4.05 -9.18
N LEU A 93 -3.43 -3.88 -8.00
CA LEU A 93 -4.47 -2.86 -7.80
C LEU A 93 -3.96 -1.42 -7.95
N ALA A 94 -2.70 -1.16 -7.63
CA ALA A 94 -2.09 0.15 -7.83
C ALA A 94 -1.83 0.41 -9.32
N ASP A 95 -1.29 -0.59 -10.02
CA ASP A 95 -1.00 -0.52 -11.47
C ASP A 95 -2.29 -0.37 -12.29
N GLU A 96 -3.35 -1.11 -11.96
CA GLU A 96 -4.67 -0.99 -12.59
C GLU A 96 -5.20 0.44 -12.46
N HIS A 97 -5.15 1.00 -11.24
CA HIS A 97 -5.64 2.35 -11.00
C HIS A 97 -4.82 3.43 -11.74
N ASP A 98 -3.50 3.27 -11.86
CA ASP A 98 -2.67 4.20 -12.62
C ASP A 98 -2.98 4.12 -14.12
N SER A 99 -3.20 2.92 -14.65
CA SER A 99 -3.58 2.71 -16.05
C SER A 99 -4.96 3.31 -16.40
N ASP A 100 -5.92 3.23 -15.47
CA ASP A 100 -7.23 3.86 -15.60
C ASP A 100 -7.10 5.39 -15.63
N PHE A 101 -6.24 5.95 -14.77
CA PHE A 101 -5.99 7.38 -14.72
C PHE A 101 -5.34 7.88 -16.02
N ASP A 102 -4.32 7.19 -16.53
CA ASP A 102 -3.66 7.52 -17.80
C ASP A 102 -4.65 7.50 -18.96
N THR A 103 -5.56 6.52 -18.97
CA THR A 103 -6.62 6.41 -19.97
C THR A 103 -7.56 7.60 -19.92
N LEU A 104 -8.05 7.96 -18.72
CA LEU A 104 -8.93 9.11 -18.52
C LEU A 104 -8.25 10.44 -18.89
N GLU A 105 -6.97 10.60 -18.56
CA GLU A 105 -6.19 11.78 -18.92
C GLU A 105 -6.00 11.90 -20.44
N ALA A 106 -5.76 10.79 -21.15
CA ALA A 106 -5.68 10.78 -22.61
C ALA A 106 -6.99 11.26 -23.25
N TYR A 107 -8.13 10.71 -22.80
CA TYR A 107 -9.46 11.14 -23.24
C TYR A 107 -9.71 12.63 -22.95
N ALA A 108 -9.39 13.10 -21.74
CA ALA A 108 -9.59 14.50 -21.35
C ALA A 108 -8.74 15.47 -22.19
N ASN A 109 -7.57 15.04 -22.65
CA ASN A 109 -6.67 15.81 -23.51
C ASN A 109 -6.97 15.66 -25.02
N GLY A 110 -8.09 15.03 -25.39
CA GLY A 110 -8.50 14.87 -26.78
C GLY A 110 -7.60 13.93 -27.59
N LYS A 111 -6.80 13.10 -26.92
CA LYS A 111 -6.08 11.99 -27.55
C LYS A 111 -6.98 10.76 -27.42
N GLU A 112 -7.64 10.36 -28.50
CA GLU A 112 -8.39 9.10 -28.47
C GLU A 112 -7.40 7.94 -28.24
N PRO A 113 -7.57 7.14 -27.19
CA PRO A 113 -6.90 5.86 -27.11
C PRO A 113 -7.65 4.91 -28.06
N PHE A 114 -6.95 4.55 -29.14
CA PHE A 114 -7.34 3.65 -30.25
C PHE A 114 -8.11 4.29 -31.41
#